data_AF-A0A959USR1-F1
#
_entry.id   AF-A0A959USR1-F1
#
_cell.length_a   1.000
_cell.length_b   1.000
_cell.length_c   1.000
_cell.angle_alpha   90.00
_cell.angle_beta   90.00
_cell.angle_gamma   90.00
#
_symmetry.space_group_name_H-M   'P 1'
#
loop_
_entity.id
_entity.type
_entity.pdbx_description
1 polymer ?
#
loop_
_entity_poly.entity_id
_entity_poly.type
_entity_poly.pdbx_seq_one_letter_code
_entity_poly.pdbx_strand_id
1 'polypeptide(L)'
;MKRSTIILIAAVALLALWSMNFYNGTIGLDEDVKKQWSNVENAYQLRADKTKNLVEIVKGAADFERETLTQVVEARSKATSVNIDANDLSPEKIQAFQEAQSQFSGALSRLLVTIERYPELKATDAFRDFQAQYEG
;
A
#
# COMPACT_ATOMS: atom_id res chain seq x y z
N MET A 1 -59.18 15.42 6.31
CA MET A 1 -58.42 14.16 6.20
C MET A 1 -58.59 13.36 7.47
N LYS A 2 -58.74 12.03 7.40
CA LYS A 2 -58.84 11.19 8.60
C LYS A 2 -57.48 11.19 9.31
N ARG A 3 -57.46 11.14 10.65
CA ARG A 3 -56.21 11.12 11.44
C ARG A 3 -55.29 9.98 11.00
N SER A 4 -55.86 8.85 10.59
CA SER A 4 -55.13 7.69 10.05
C SER A 4 -54.36 7.99 8.77
N THR A 5 -54.88 8.80 7.84
CA THR A 5 -54.14 9.17 6.63
C THR A 5 -52.98 10.11 6.91
N ILE A 6 -53.11 11.01 7.91
CA ILE A 6 -52.01 11.89 8.33
C ILE A 6 -50.87 11.07 8.96
N ILE A 7 -51.21 10.11 9.83
CA ILE A 7 -50.22 9.22 10.46
C ILE A 7 -49.47 8.39 9.41
N LEU A 8 -50.18 7.86 8.41
CA LEU A 8 -49.58 7.04 7.36
C LEU A 8 -48.61 7.85 6.48
N ILE A 9 -48.97 9.08 6.11
CA ILE A 9 -48.11 9.99 5.34
C ILE A 9 -46.85 10.36 6.15
N ALA A 10 -47.01 10.66 7.45
CA ALA A 10 -45.89 10.97 8.32
C ALA A 10 -44.91 9.78 8.46
N ALA A 11 -45.43 8.56 8.57
CA ALA A 11 -44.61 7.35 8.64
C ALA A 11 -43.80 7.11 7.35
N VAL A 12 -44.42 7.30 6.17
CA VAL A 12 -43.74 7.17 4.88
C VAL A 12 -42.67 8.26 4.71
N ALA A 13 -42.96 9.50 5.12
CA ALA A 13 -41.99 10.59 5.07
C ALA A 13 -40.77 10.31 5.98
N LEU A 14 -40.98 9.78 7.18
CA LEU A 14 -39.89 9.40 8.09
C LEU A 14 -39.03 8.27 7.53
N LEU A 15 -39.64 7.25 6.92
CA LEU A 15 -38.90 6.16 6.26
C LEU A 15 -38.08 6.66 5.08
N ALA A 16 -38.62 7.59 4.28
CA ALA A 16 -37.90 8.20 3.15
C ALA A 16 -36.71 9.06 3.62
N LEU A 17 -36.88 9.84 4.68
CA LEU A 17 -35.79 10.62 5.27
C LEU A 17 -34.72 9.71 5.88
N TRP A 18 -35.11 8.63 6.55
CA TRP A 18 -34.17 7.66 7.13
C TRP A 18 -33.35 6.95 6.05
N SER A 19 -33.98 6.50 4.96
CA SER A 19 -33.27 5.83 3.86
C SER A 19 -32.32 6.77 3.11
N MET A 20 -32.67 8.04 2.92
CA MET A 20 -31.76 9.05 2.34
C MET A 20 -30.54 9.29 3.23
N ASN A 21 -30.73 9.45 4.54
CA ASN A 21 -29.62 9.65 5.48
C ASN A 21 -28.70 8.43 5.56
N PHE A 22 -29.28 7.23 5.56
CA PHE A 22 -28.52 5.98 5.55
C PHE A 22 -27.68 5.83 4.28
N TYR A 23 -28.28 6.06 3.11
CA TYR A 23 -27.59 5.97 1.81
C TYR A 23 -26.41 6.96 1.71
N ASN A 24 -26.64 8.23 2.08
CA ASN A 24 -25.60 9.25 2.07
C ASN A 24 -24.45 8.92 3.05
N GLY A 25 -24.78 8.40 4.24
CA GLY A 25 -23.77 7.98 5.21
C GLY A 25 -22.93 6.80 4.71
N THR A 26 -23.56 5.80 4.08
CA THR A 26 -22.84 4.63 3.56
C THR A 26 -21.93 4.96 2.37
N ILE A 27 -22.31 5.90 1.50
CA ILE A 27 -21.47 6.34 0.40
C ILE A 27 -20.23 7.08 0.93
N GLY A 28 -20.40 7.98 1.90
CA GLY A 28 -19.28 8.69 2.50
C GLY A 28 -18.25 7.74 3.13
N LEU A 29 -18.72 6.68 3.81
CA LEU A 29 -17.84 5.66 4.38
C LEU A 29 -17.10 4.84 3.31
N ASP A 30 -17.75 4.51 2.18
CA ASP A 30 -17.11 3.81 1.06
C ASP A 30 -16.02 4.66 0.40
N GLU A 31 -16.30 5.95 0.17
CA GLU A 31 -15.33 6.91 -0.34
C GLU A 31 -14.12 7.06 0.59
N ASP A 32 -14.36 7.13 1.91
CA ASP A 32 -13.28 7.18 2.91
C ASP A 32 -12.42 5.92 2.88
N VAL A 33 -13.00 4.72 2.80
CA VAL A 33 -12.26 3.46 2.70
C VAL A 33 -11.40 3.44 1.44
N LYS A 34 -11.95 3.82 0.28
CA LYS A 34 -11.19 3.90 -0.98
C LYS A 34 -10.04 4.89 -0.91
N LYS A 35 -10.27 6.04 -0.27
CA LYS A 35 -9.22 7.06 -0.06
C LYS A 35 -8.11 6.53 0.84
N GLN A 36 -8.45 5.86 1.95
CA GLN A 36 -7.44 5.24 2.82
C GLN A 36 -6.68 4.14 2.10
N TRP A 37 -7.37 3.30 1.30
CA TRP A 37 -6.71 2.28 0.50
C TRP A 37 -5.73 2.89 -0.51
N SER A 38 -6.11 3.96 -1.20
CA SER A 38 -5.21 4.67 -2.11
C SER A 38 -3.94 5.19 -1.40
N ASN A 39 -4.07 5.71 -0.17
CA ASN A 39 -2.90 6.12 0.62
C ASN A 39 -1.97 4.94 0.91
N VAL A 40 -2.54 3.78 1.27
CA VAL A 40 -1.79 2.54 1.53
C VAL A 40 -1.07 2.08 0.26
N GLU A 41 -1.78 2.02 -0.86
CA GLU A 41 -1.23 1.63 -2.16
C GLU A 41 -0.07 2.55 -2.56
N ASN A 42 -0.26 3.87 -2.47
CA ASN A 42 0.77 4.86 -2.78
C ASN A 42 2.04 4.67 -1.93
N ALA A 43 1.87 4.39 -0.63
CA ALA A 43 3.00 4.15 0.27
C ALA A 43 3.79 2.89 -0.13
N TYR A 44 3.11 1.81 -0.52
CA TYR A 44 3.76 0.58 -0.99
C TYR A 44 4.41 0.72 -2.36
N GLN A 45 3.78 1.47 -3.28
CA GLN A 45 4.38 1.81 -4.58
C GLN A 45 5.67 2.63 -4.40
N LEU A 46 5.62 3.68 -3.57
CA LEU A 46 6.80 4.48 -3.24
C LEU A 46 7.92 3.62 -2.67
N ARG A 47 7.61 2.68 -1.76
CA ARG A 47 8.59 1.73 -1.22
C ARG A 47 9.22 0.87 -2.31
N ALA A 48 8.41 0.35 -3.22
CA ALA A 48 8.89 -0.47 -4.34
C ALA A 48 9.80 0.34 -5.26
N ASP A 49 9.43 1.57 -5.59
CA ASP A 49 10.20 2.47 -6.45
C ASP A 49 11.53 2.87 -5.82
N LYS A 50 11.52 3.27 -4.55
CA LYS A 50 12.78 3.56 -3.84
C LYS A 50 13.67 2.31 -3.78
N THR A 51 13.10 1.13 -3.55
CA THR A 51 13.89 -0.12 -3.54
C THR A 51 14.46 -0.45 -4.92
N LYS A 52 13.73 -0.18 -6.00
CA LYS A 52 14.26 -0.29 -7.37
C LYS A 52 15.47 0.63 -7.54
N ASN A 53 15.40 1.89 -7.09
CA ASN A 53 16.55 2.80 -7.13
C ASN A 53 17.75 2.25 -6.33
N LEU A 54 17.50 1.76 -5.10
CA LEU A 54 18.54 1.13 -4.27
C LEU A 54 19.21 -0.04 -4.99
N VAL A 55 18.43 -0.92 -5.62
CA VAL A 55 18.96 -2.07 -6.38
C VAL A 55 19.87 -1.61 -7.52
N GLU A 56 19.53 -0.54 -8.24
CA GLU A 56 20.41 -0.02 -9.30
C GLU A 56 21.72 0.56 -8.75
N ILE A 57 21.68 1.26 -7.62
CA ILE A 57 22.89 1.75 -6.92
C ILE A 57 23.78 0.57 -6.52
N VAL A 58 23.20 -0.45 -5.89
CA VAL A 58 23.93 -1.62 -5.41
C VAL A 58 24.49 -2.47 -6.56
N LYS A 59 23.76 -2.60 -7.67
CA LYS A 59 24.24 -3.28 -8.89
C LYS A 59 25.52 -2.66 -9.47
N GLY A 60 25.75 -1.37 -9.23
CA GLY A 60 26.98 -0.69 -9.63
C GLY A 60 28.23 -1.16 -8.87
N ALA A 61 28.07 -1.81 -7.71
CA ALA A 61 29.18 -2.40 -6.97
C ALA A 61 29.58 -3.76 -7.56
N ALA A 62 30.81 -3.86 -8.06
CA ALA A 62 31.30 -5.01 -8.82
C ALA A 62 31.23 -6.35 -8.06
N ASP A 63 31.39 -6.32 -6.73
CA ASP A 63 31.53 -7.51 -5.87
C ASP A 63 30.30 -7.76 -4.97
N PHE A 64 29.16 -7.14 -5.26
CA PHE A 64 27.96 -7.31 -4.45
C PHE A 64 27.29 -8.68 -4.66
N GLU A 65 26.70 -9.23 -3.59
CA GLU A 65 26.02 -10.53 -3.58
C GLU A 65 24.84 -10.58 -4.57
N ARG A 66 25.08 -11.16 -5.76
CA ARG A 66 24.06 -11.28 -6.82
C ARG A 66 22.81 -12.03 -6.38
N GLU A 67 22.97 -13.09 -5.59
CA GLU A 67 21.84 -13.87 -5.08
C GLU A 67 20.91 -13.00 -4.21
N THR A 68 21.48 -12.21 -3.29
CA THR A 68 20.75 -11.29 -2.43
C THR A 68 19.99 -10.25 -3.26
N LEU A 69 20.62 -9.66 -4.29
CA LEU A 69 19.95 -8.72 -5.19
C LEU A 69 18.80 -9.38 -5.98
N THR A 70 19.01 -10.57 -6.52
CA THR A 70 17.98 -11.31 -7.26
C THR A 70 16.76 -11.57 -6.37
N GLN A 71 16.96 -12.04 -5.14
CA GLN A 71 15.88 -12.27 -4.18
C GLN A 71 15.07 -10.99 -3.91
N VAL A 72 15.73 -9.83 -3.81
CA VAL A 72 15.04 -8.54 -3.61
C VAL A 72 14.23 -8.15 -4.83
N VAL A 73 14.80 -8.30 -6.03
CA VAL A 73 14.11 -7.97 -7.29
C VAL A 73 12.88 -8.86 -7.48
N GLU A 74 13.00 -10.15 -7.22
CA GLU A 74 11.90 -11.11 -7.30
C GLU A 74 10.81 -10.81 -6.25
N ALA A 75 11.21 -10.57 -4.99
CA ALA A 75 10.27 -10.25 -3.93
C ALA A 75 9.54 -8.93 -4.20
N ARG A 76 10.24 -7.90 -4.71
CA ARG A 76 9.62 -6.65 -5.17
C ARG A 76 8.62 -6.91 -6.28
N SER A 77 9.02 -7.64 -7.31
CA SER A 77 8.17 -7.97 -8.46
C SER A 77 6.88 -8.66 -8.01
N LYS A 78 6.99 -9.64 -7.12
CA LYS A 78 5.85 -10.33 -6.52
C LYS A 78 4.96 -9.38 -5.73
N ALA A 79 5.53 -8.55 -4.86
CA ALA A 79 4.77 -7.57 -4.08
C ALA A 79 4.02 -6.56 -4.96
N THR A 80 4.61 -6.09 -6.06
CA THR A 80 3.96 -5.17 -7.01
C THR A 80 3.00 -5.85 -7.98
N SER A 81 3.05 -7.18 -8.09
CA SER A 81 2.12 -7.94 -8.95
C SER A 81 0.77 -8.20 -8.30
N VAL A 82 0.71 -8.14 -6.97
CA VAL A 82 -0.54 -8.28 -6.21
C VAL A 82 -1.24 -6.93 -6.17
N ASN A 83 -2.06 -6.67 -7.19
CA ASN A 83 -2.92 -5.50 -7.25
C ASN A 83 -4.26 -5.83 -6.59
N ILE A 84 -4.71 -4.97 -5.68
CA ILE A 84 -6.04 -5.06 -5.06
C ILE A 84 -6.91 -3.95 -5.63
N ASP A 85 -8.11 -4.31 -6.09
CA ASP A 85 -9.13 -3.35 -6.46
C ASP A 85 -9.71 -2.70 -5.20
N ALA A 86 -9.77 -1.37 -5.14
CA ALA A 86 -10.37 -0.64 -4.02
C ALA A 86 -11.87 -0.96 -3.84
N ASN A 87 -12.52 -1.53 -4.85
CA ASN A 87 -13.90 -2.03 -4.78
C ASN A 87 -14.02 -3.47 -4.25
N ASP A 88 -12.90 -4.21 -4.12
CA ASP A 88 -12.83 -5.58 -3.60
C ASP A 88 -11.68 -5.72 -2.57
N LEU A 89 -11.96 -5.27 -1.35
CA LEU A 89 -11.09 -5.36 -0.19
C LEU A 89 -11.43 -6.60 0.66
N SER A 90 -11.67 -7.74 0.02
CA SER A 90 -11.93 -9.00 0.72
C SER A 90 -10.73 -9.43 1.59
N PRO A 91 -10.98 -10.04 2.77
CA PRO A 91 -9.91 -10.46 3.70
C PRO A 91 -8.84 -11.32 3.03
N GLU A 92 -9.22 -12.20 2.12
CA GLU A 92 -8.31 -13.09 1.39
C GLU A 92 -7.36 -12.32 0.46
N LYS A 93 -7.86 -11.25 -0.19
CA LYS A 93 -7.06 -10.39 -1.08
C LYS A 93 -6.08 -9.56 -0.27
N ILE A 94 -6.56 -8.96 0.83
CA ILE A 94 -5.72 -8.20 1.76
C ILE A 94 -4.63 -9.12 2.34
N GLN A 95 -4.98 -10.35 2.72
CA GLN A 95 -4.01 -11.30 3.25
C GLN A 95 -2.93 -11.65 2.21
N ALA A 96 -3.32 -11.99 0.98
CA ALA A 96 -2.36 -12.27 -0.09
C ALA A 96 -1.42 -11.07 -0.36
N PHE A 97 -1.95 -9.85 -0.33
CA PHE A 97 -1.15 -8.64 -0.45
C PHE A 97 -0.19 -8.48 0.73
N GLN A 98 -0.66 -8.63 1.96
CA GLN A 98 0.18 -8.54 3.16
C GLN A 98 1.30 -9.58 3.16
N GLU A 99 1.02 -10.82 2.75
CA GLU A 99 2.02 -11.88 2.62
C GLU A 99 3.10 -11.53 1.60
N ALA A 100 2.71 -11.00 0.43
CA ALA A 100 3.66 -10.54 -0.58
C ALA A 100 4.49 -9.34 -0.08
N GLN A 101 3.86 -8.38 0.61
CA GLN A 101 4.56 -7.24 1.21
C GLN A 101 5.52 -7.66 2.33
N SER A 102 5.18 -8.68 3.11
CA SER A 102 6.01 -9.25 4.17
C SER A 102 7.25 -9.95 3.62
N GLN A 103 7.09 -10.75 2.56
CA GLN A 103 8.21 -11.37 1.84
C GLN A 103 9.16 -10.31 1.29
N PHE A 104 8.61 -9.24 0.71
CA PHE A 104 9.41 -8.11 0.22
C PHE A 104 10.14 -7.37 1.35
N SER A 105 9.48 -7.11 2.49
CA SER A 105 10.14 -6.54 3.68
C SER A 105 11.31 -7.41 4.14
N GLY A 106 11.13 -8.73 4.21
CA GLY A 106 12.18 -9.65 4.63
C GLY A 106 13.39 -9.66 3.69
N ALA A 107 13.15 -9.64 2.37
CA ALA A 107 14.22 -9.56 1.39
C ALA A 107 14.98 -8.22 1.47
N LEU A 108 14.25 -7.12 1.65
CA LEU A 108 14.85 -5.79 1.83
C LEU A 108 15.69 -5.71 3.12
N SER A 109 15.21 -6.25 4.23
CA SER A 109 15.99 -6.30 5.48
C SER A 109 17.30 -7.06 5.30
N ARG A 110 17.29 -8.19 4.57
CA ARG A 110 18.52 -8.92 4.25
C ARG A 110 19.47 -8.08 3.40
N LEU A 111 18.95 -7.40 2.37
CA LEU A 111 19.76 -6.49 1.54
C LEU A 111 20.45 -5.41 2.38
N LEU A 112 19.72 -4.76 3.29
CA LEU A 112 20.26 -3.72 4.16
C LEU A 112 21.36 -4.26 5.07
N VAL A 113 21.17 -5.44 5.66
CA VAL A 113 22.23 -6.11 6.45
C VAL A 113 23.45 -6.44 5.61
N THR A 114 23.26 -6.91 4.38
CA THR A 114 24.38 -7.19 3.46
C THR A 114 25.13 -5.90 3.12
N ILE A 115 24.44 -4.79 2.84
CA ILE A 115 25.04 -3.48 2.52
C ILE A 115 25.99 -3.00 3.62
N GLU A 116 25.72 -3.31 4.90
CA GLU A 116 26.63 -2.94 6.00
C GLU A 116 28.05 -3.53 5.86
N ARG A 117 28.19 -4.62 5.11
CA ARG A 117 29.48 -5.28 4.84
C ARG A 117 30.28 -4.61 3.72
N TYR A 118 29.69 -3.64 3.02
CA TYR A 118 30.23 -2.94 1.84
C TYR A 118 30.37 -1.43 2.14
N PRO A 119 31.35 -1.01 2.96
CA PRO A 119 31.52 0.39 3.36
C PRO A 119 31.79 1.33 2.17
N GLU A 120 32.44 0.84 1.12
CA GLU A 120 32.68 1.58 -0.11
C GLU A 120 31.40 1.94 -0.86
N LEU A 121 30.39 1.06 -0.83
CA LEU A 121 29.06 1.36 -1.38
C LEU A 121 28.38 2.49 -0.60
N LYS A 122 28.43 2.42 0.74
CA LYS A 122 27.84 3.45 1.62
C LYS A 122 28.52 4.81 1.49
N ALA A 123 29.80 4.82 1.07
CA ALA A 123 30.55 6.04 0.85
C ALA A 123 30.23 6.73 -0.50
N THR A 124 29.52 6.06 -1.41
CA THR A 124 29.13 6.65 -2.70
C THR A 124 28.11 7.77 -2.52
N ASP A 125 28.23 8.82 -3.32
CA ASP A 125 27.27 9.94 -3.30
C ASP A 125 25.85 9.45 -3.64
N ALA A 126 25.72 8.53 -4.59
CA ALA A 126 24.43 7.94 -4.95
C ALA A 126 23.72 7.25 -3.77
N PHE A 127 24.46 6.52 -2.92
CA PHE A 127 23.89 5.88 -1.74
C PHE A 127 23.51 6.91 -0.65
N ARG A 128 24.33 7.94 -0.46
CA ARG A 128 24.04 9.04 0.49
C ARG A 128 22.81 9.82 0.07
N ASP A 129 22.68 10.14 -1.22
CA ASP A 129 21.51 10.81 -1.78
C ASP A 129 20.24 9.96 -1.62
N PHE A 130 20.38 8.64 -1.77
CA PHE A 130 19.29 7.71 -1.51
C PHE A 130 18.86 7.70 -0.04
N GLN A 131 19.81 7.69 0.91
CA GLN A 131 19.50 7.76 2.34
C GLN A 131 18.80 9.08 2.70
N ALA A 132 19.26 10.21 2.16
CA ALA A 132 18.64 11.51 2.38
C ALA A 132 17.17 11.55 1.92
N GLN A 133 16.84 10.87 0.81
CA GLN A 133 15.45 10.73 0.32
C GLN A 133 14.59 9.77 1.16
N TYR A 134 15.20 8.95 2.02
CA TYR A 134 14.51 7.97 2.86
C TYR A 134 14.28 8.48 4.29
N GLU A 135 15.20 9.31 4.80
CA GLU A 135 15.12 9.91 6.14
C GLU A 135 14.38 11.26 6.17
N GLY A 136 14.22 11.89 5.01
CA GLY A 136 13.50 13.17 4.82
C GLY A 136 11.99 13.07 4.66
#